data_AF-A0A3B9PH44-F1
#
_entry.id   AF-A0A3B9PH44-F1
#
_cell.length_a   1.000
_cell.length_b   1.000
_cell.length_c   1.000
_cell.angle_alpha   90.00
_cell.angle_beta   90.00
_cell.angle_gamma   90.00
#
_symmetry.space_group_name_H-M   'P 1'
#
loop_
_entity.id
_entity.type
_entity.pdbx_description
1 polymer ?
#
loop_
_entity_poly.entity_id
_entity_poly.type
_entity_poly.pdbx_seq_one_letter_code
_entity_poly.pdbx_strand_id
1 'polypeptide(L)'
;IAFYDPWGEDYFLFRLQGVLGAVEMGPLTWIMFGSLFVLLMAGLPLAFVAGGLGVVFLYLVGDSAMLNMVPSRIFPMMTNPDLAAIPLFIFMATMLERAGLIEEMFDAVYQWMGGLRGGLAVATIVASTILAAMVGVVGA
;
A
#
# COMPACT_ATOMS: atom_id res chain seq x y z
N ILE A 1 -21.52 30.75 -7.52
CA ILE A 1 -21.92 31.63 -8.64
C ILE A 1 -20.80 31.88 -9.66
N ALA A 2 -19.53 31.51 -9.39
CA ALA A 2 -18.42 31.62 -10.35
C ALA A 2 -18.17 30.35 -11.21
N PHE A 3 -19.20 29.53 -11.48
CA PHE A 3 -19.06 28.19 -12.08
C PHE A 3 -19.94 27.93 -13.31
N TYR A 4 -20.64 28.94 -13.84
CA TYR A 4 -21.54 28.80 -14.97
C TYR A 4 -21.18 29.83 -16.05
N ASP A 5 -20.68 29.35 -17.18
CA ASP A 5 -20.64 30.13 -18.42
C ASP A 5 -22.00 29.93 -19.13
N PRO A 6 -22.81 30.98 -19.36
CA PRO A 6 -24.13 30.84 -19.97
C PRO A 6 -24.13 30.44 -21.44
N TRP A 7 -22.96 30.37 -22.11
CA TRP A 7 -22.85 30.23 -23.57
C TRP A 7 -22.12 28.98 -24.05
N GLY A 8 -21.77 28.05 -23.16
CA GLY A 8 -21.23 26.73 -23.51
C GLY A 8 -22.03 25.63 -22.81
N GLU A 9 -22.43 24.59 -23.55
CA GLU A 9 -23.16 23.44 -22.97
C GLU A 9 -22.27 22.55 -22.08
N ASP A 10 -20.95 22.81 -22.05
CA ASP A 10 -19.98 22.05 -21.26
C ASP A 10 -19.45 22.86 -20.06
N TYR A 11 -19.49 22.26 -18.87
CA TYR A 11 -18.85 22.85 -17.69
C TYR A 11 -17.33 22.96 -17.90
N PHE A 12 -16.72 24.09 -17.54
CA PHE A 12 -15.27 24.34 -17.69
C PHE A 12 -14.38 23.21 -17.13
N LEU A 13 -14.81 22.55 -16.05
CA LEU A 13 -14.10 21.42 -15.43
C LEU A 13 -14.00 20.19 -16.35
N PHE A 14 -14.98 19.96 -17.22
CA PHE A 14 -15.01 18.83 -18.15
C PHE A 14 -14.37 19.14 -19.51
N ARG A 15 -13.92 20.37 -19.76
CA ARG A 15 -13.11 20.69 -20.95
C ARG A 15 -11.75 19.98 -20.96
N LEU A 16 -11.19 19.70 -19.78
CA LEU A 16 -9.90 19.01 -19.63
C LEU A 16 -10.00 17.48 -19.76
N GLN A 17 -11.22 16.95 -19.80
CA GLN A 17 -11.49 15.52 -19.98
C GLN A 17 -11.05 15.07 -21.37
N GLY A 18 -10.36 13.94 -21.47
CA GLY A 18 -9.93 13.37 -22.74
C GLY A 18 -8.89 14.19 -23.53
N VAL A 19 -8.34 15.29 -22.98
CA VAL A 19 -7.34 16.13 -23.66
C VAL A 19 -6.07 15.33 -24.03
N LEU A 20 -5.72 14.33 -23.21
CA LEU A 20 -4.59 13.44 -23.45
C LEU A 20 -4.98 12.16 -24.21
N GLY A 21 -6.25 12.00 -24.60
CA GLY A 21 -6.74 10.83 -25.35
C GLY A 21 -6.25 10.75 -26.80
N ALA A 22 -5.82 11.86 -27.38
CA ALA A 22 -5.24 11.92 -28.73
C ALA A 22 -3.72 11.70 -28.77
N VAL A 23 -3.07 11.51 -27.61
CA VAL A 23 -1.61 11.34 -27.51
C VAL A 23 -1.23 9.88 -27.71
N GLU A 24 -0.17 9.64 -28.48
CA GLU A 24 0.36 8.30 -28.71
C GLU A 24 0.82 7.61 -27.41
N MET A 25 0.75 6.27 -27.36
CA MET A 25 1.04 5.48 -26.16
C MET A 25 2.47 5.69 -25.62
N GLY A 26 3.43 5.93 -26.51
CA GLY A 26 4.84 6.19 -26.17
C GLY A 26 5.01 7.43 -25.27
N PRO A 27 4.73 8.65 -25.78
CA PRO A 27 4.88 9.88 -24.98
C PRO A 27 4.00 9.92 -23.73
N LEU A 28 2.80 9.32 -23.76
CA LEU A 28 1.93 9.23 -22.59
C LEU A 28 2.62 8.49 -21.42
N THR A 29 3.30 7.37 -21.73
CA THR A 29 4.02 6.58 -20.73
C THR A 29 5.16 7.39 -20.09
N TRP A 30 5.92 8.15 -20.89
CA TRP A 30 6.99 9.01 -20.37
C TRP A 30 6.47 10.12 -19.44
N ILE A 31 5.33 10.72 -19.77
CA ILE A 31 4.71 11.77 -18.94
C ILE A 31 4.17 11.17 -17.63
N MET A 32 3.54 10.00 -17.67
CA MET A 32 3.06 9.29 -16.48
C MET A 32 4.20 8.87 -15.54
N PHE A 33 5.23 8.19 -16.06
CA PHE A 33 6.37 7.77 -15.26
C PHE A 33 7.23 8.95 -14.79
N GLY A 34 7.40 9.97 -15.64
CA GLY A 34 8.13 11.19 -15.29
C GLY A 34 7.46 11.94 -14.14
N SER A 35 6.13 12.11 -14.19
CA SER A 35 5.38 12.76 -13.10
C SER A 35 5.38 11.94 -11.81
N LEU A 36 5.30 10.60 -11.89
CA LEU A 36 5.46 9.70 -10.74
C LEU A 36 6.82 9.91 -10.06
N PHE A 37 7.91 9.93 -10.84
CA PHE A 37 9.25 10.09 -10.29
C PHE A 37 9.44 11.44 -9.59
N VAL A 38 8.97 12.53 -10.21
CA VAL A 38 9.05 13.88 -9.65
C VAL A 38 8.28 13.98 -8.32
N LEU A 39 7.08 13.39 -8.25
CA LEU A 39 6.26 13.42 -7.04
C LEU A 39 6.83 12.54 -5.91
N LEU A 40 7.49 11.44 -6.25
CA LEU A 40 8.22 10.63 -5.27
C LEU A 40 9.46 11.35 -4.74
N MET A 41 10.20 12.08 -5.59
CA MET A 41 11.32 12.92 -5.16
C MET A 41 10.88 14.06 -4.23
N ALA A 42 9.63 14.54 -4.36
CA ALA A 42 9.04 15.50 -3.44
C ALA A 42 8.71 14.91 -2.05
N GLY A 43 8.94 13.61 -1.84
CA GLY A 43 8.80 12.93 -0.55
C GLY A 43 7.37 12.50 -0.20
N LEU A 44 6.44 12.53 -1.17
CA LEU A 44 5.06 12.07 -0.92
C LEU A 44 5.00 10.53 -0.83
N PRO A 45 4.16 9.96 0.05
CA PRO A 45 4.02 8.50 0.16
C PRO A 45 3.52 7.88 -1.15
N LEU A 46 4.15 6.77 -1.55
CA LEU A 46 3.89 6.09 -2.83
C LEU A 46 2.41 5.81 -3.09
N ALA A 47 1.66 5.40 -2.06
CA ALA A 47 0.23 5.09 -2.19
C ALA A 47 -0.59 6.28 -2.70
N PHE A 48 -0.33 7.48 -2.20
CA PHE A 48 -1.04 8.70 -2.62
C PHE A 48 -0.61 9.16 -4.00
N VAL A 49 0.69 9.06 -4.31
CA VAL A 49 1.22 9.47 -5.61
C VAL A 49 0.71 8.55 -6.72
N ALA A 50 0.85 7.24 -6.55
CA ALA A 50 0.43 6.26 -7.55
C ALA A 50 -1.10 6.26 -7.74
N GLY A 51 -1.86 6.27 -6.64
CA GLY A 51 -3.32 6.35 -6.69
C GLY A 51 -3.81 7.67 -7.29
N GLY A 52 -3.26 8.81 -6.85
CA GLY A 52 -3.63 10.13 -7.34
C GLY A 52 -3.32 10.32 -8.83
N LEU A 53 -2.11 9.95 -9.26
CA LEU A 53 -1.75 9.97 -10.69
C LEU A 53 -2.62 9.01 -11.50
N GLY A 54 -2.93 7.82 -10.97
CA GLY A 54 -3.85 6.88 -11.61
C GLY A 54 -5.21 7.52 -11.90
N VAL A 55 -5.80 8.21 -10.93
CA VAL A 55 -7.09 8.90 -11.09
C VAL A 55 -6.99 10.09 -12.05
N VAL A 56 -5.94 10.92 -11.91
CA VAL A 56 -5.73 12.12 -12.75
C VAL A 56 -5.51 11.73 -14.21
N PHE A 57 -4.64 10.77 -14.51
CA PHE A 57 -4.41 10.33 -15.87
C PHE A 57 -5.60 9.57 -16.46
N LEU A 58 -6.33 8.82 -15.65
CA LEU A 58 -7.57 8.17 -16.11
C LEU A 58 -8.64 9.19 -16.51
N TYR A 59 -8.72 10.34 -15.83
CA TYR A 59 -9.58 11.46 -16.22
C TYR A 59 -9.09 12.21 -17.46
N LEU A 60 -7.78 12.43 -17.57
CA LEU A 60 -7.20 13.21 -18.66
C LEU A 60 -7.15 12.44 -20.00
N VAL A 61 -7.01 11.12 -19.95
CA VAL A 61 -6.99 10.24 -21.13
C VAL A 61 -8.39 9.74 -21.46
N GLY A 62 -9.19 9.43 -20.45
CA GLY A 62 -10.53 8.87 -20.59
C GLY A 62 -11.66 9.90 -20.47
N ASP A 63 -12.88 9.36 -20.40
CA ASP A 63 -14.11 10.12 -20.19
C ASP A 63 -14.47 10.18 -18.69
N SER A 64 -15.32 11.13 -18.26
CA SER A 64 -15.81 11.21 -16.88
C SER A 64 -16.55 9.94 -16.45
N ALA A 65 -17.17 9.22 -17.40
CA ALA A 65 -17.76 7.91 -17.12
C ALA A 65 -16.71 6.86 -16.71
N MET A 66 -15.46 6.97 -17.18
CA MET A 66 -14.39 6.02 -16.86
C MET A 66 -13.94 6.11 -15.40
N LEU A 67 -14.17 7.24 -14.72
CA LEU A 67 -13.88 7.36 -13.28
C LEU A 67 -14.64 6.34 -12.44
N ASN A 68 -15.78 5.80 -12.93
CA ASN A 68 -16.49 4.70 -12.27
C ASN A 68 -15.67 3.39 -12.22
N MET A 69 -14.63 3.24 -13.05
CA MET A 69 -13.74 2.08 -12.98
C MET A 69 -12.89 2.07 -11.71
N VAL A 70 -12.51 3.24 -11.21
CA VAL A 70 -11.68 3.37 -10.00
C VAL A 70 -12.31 2.68 -8.79
N PRO A 71 -13.56 3.01 -8.37
CA PRO A 71 -14.22 2.30 -7.29
C PRO A 71 -14.44 0.82 -7.62
N SER A 72 -14.84 0.49 -8.85
CA SER A 72 -15.07 -0.92 -9.24
C SER A 72 -13.84 -1.82 -9.06
N ARG A 73 -12.63 -1.25 -9.10
CA ARG A 73 -11.37 -1.97 -8.88
C ARG A 73 -10.91 -1.96 -7.42
N ILE A 74 -11.08 -0.83 -6.73
CA ILE A 74 -10.63 -0.66 -5.35
C ILE A 74 -11.52 -1.39 -4.36
N PHE A 75 -12.85 -1.31 -4.51
CA PHE A 75 -13.79 -1.91 -3.56
C PHE A 75 -13.57 -3.42 -3.37
N PRO A 76 -13.45 -4.24 -4.42
CA PRO A 76 -13.17 -5.67 -4.26
C PRO A 76 -11.85 -5.96 -3.55
N MET A 77 -10.82 -5.12 -3.74
CA MET A 77 -9.54 -5.28 -3.06
C MET A 77 -9.66 -4.97 -1.56
N MET A 78 -10.40 -3.93 -1.18
CA MET A 78 -10.64 -3.57 0.22
C MET A 78 -11.51 -4.59 0.96
N THR A 79 -12.45 -5.23 0.26
CA THR A 79 -13.32 -6.28 0.82
C THR A 79 -12.69 -7.68 0.76
N ASN A 80 -11.40 -7.78 0.42
CA ASN A 80 -10.75 -9.08 0.38
C ASN A 80 -10.63 -9.65 1.82
N PRO A 81 -11.16 -10.86 2.10
CA PRO A 81 -11.04 -11.51 3.41
C PRO A 81 -9.58 -11.68 3.87
N ASP A 82 -8.61 -11.74 2.95
CA ASP A 82 -7.19 -11.83 3.30
C ASP A 82 -6.70 -10.61 4.09
N LEU A 83 -7.26 -9.42 3.83
CA LEU A 83 -6.89 -8.20 4.56
C LEU A 83 -7.34 -8.25 6.03
N ALA A 84 -8.37 -9.05 6.35
CA ALA A 84 -8.79 -9.28 7.73
C ALA A 84 -7.78 -10.13 8.51
N ALA A 85 -6.89 -10.86 7.84
CA ALA A 85 -5.83 -11.62 8.49
C ALA A 85 -4.82 -10.70 9.20
N ILE A 86 -4.52 -9.52 8.65
CA ILE A 86 -3.55 -8.55 9.22
C ILE A 86 -3.91 -8.16 10.68
N PRO A 87 -5.11 -7.63 10.97
CA PRO A 87 -5.47 -7.28 12.35
C PRO A 87 -5.59 -8.51 13.26
N LEU A 88 -6.01 -9.67 12.72
CA LEU A 88 -6.06 -10.92 13.48
C LEU A 88 -4.66 -11.41 13.89
N PHE A 89 -3.67 -11.29 13.01
CA PHE A 89 -2.27 -11.60 13.32
C PHE A 89 -1.68 -10.65 14.36
N ILE A 90 -1.95 -9.34 14.24
CA ILE A 90 -1.54 -8.34 15.24
C ILE A 90 -2.22 -8.64 16.59
N PHE A 91 -3.51 -8.98 16.58
CA PHE A 91 -4.24 -9.37 17.79
C PHE A 91 -3.60 -10.59 18.47
N MET A 92 -3.30 -11.64 17.72
CA MET A 92 -2.62 -12.80 18.26
C MET A 92 -1.21 -12.46 18.80
N ALA A 93 -0.42 -11.64 18.09
CA ALA A 93 0.88 -11.20 18.56
C ALA A 93 0.80 -10.53 19.94
N THR A 94 -0.13 -9.57 20.09
CA THR A 94 -0.33 -8.85 21.35
C THR A 94 -0.89 -9.75 22.46
N MET A 95 -1.67 -10.78 22.13
CA MET A 95 -2.13 -11.77 23.10
C MET A 95 -0.98 -12.66 23.60
N LEU A 96 -0.11 -13.13 22.70
CA LEU A 96 1.07 -13.93 23.07
C LEU A 96 2.06 -13.12 23.92
N GLU A 97 2.25 -11.85 23.59
CA GLU A 97 3.07 -10.92 24.38
C GLU A 97 2.47 -10.74 25.79
N ARG A 98 1.16 -10.46 25.88
CA ARG A 98 0.49 -10.28 27.18
C ARG A 98 0.38 -11.55 28.02
N ALA A 99 0.40 -12.72 27.40
CA ALA A 99 0.42 -14.00 28.08
C ALA A 99 1.80 -14.35 28.67
N GLY A 100 2.84 -13.56 28.41
CA GLY A 100 4.22 -13.85 28.83
C GLY A 100 4.90 -14.95 28.00
N LEU A 101 4.22 -15.48 26.98
CA LEU A 101 4.70 -16.63 26.21
C LEU A 101 5.98 -16.30 25.43
N ILE A 102 6.14 -15.04 25.01
CA ILE A 102 7.33 -14.57 24.29
C ILE A 102 8.58 -14.67 25.18
N GLU A 103 8.47 -14.28 26.45
CA GLU A 103 9.59 -14.30 27.41
C GLU A 103 9.95 -15.74 27.79
N GLU A 104 8.94 -16.56 28.11
CA GLU A 104 9.15 -17.98 28.43
C GLU A 104 9.78 -18.76 27.27
N MET A 105 9.37 -18.47 26.04
CA MET A 105 9.96 -19.08 24.85
C MET A 105 11.41 -18.64 24.61
N PHE A 106 11.71 -17.36 24.84
CA PHE A 106 13.09 -16.86 24.71
C PHE A 106 14.01 -17.55 25.70
N ASP A 107 13.59 -17.66 26.97
CA ASP A 107 14.38 -18.30 28.02
C ASP A 107 14.61 -19.80 27.73
N ALA A 108 13.59 -20.51 27.22
CA ALA A 108 13.71 -21.91 26.82
C ALA A 108 14.75 -22.09 25.69
N VAL A 109 14.69 -21.24 24.65
CA VAL A 109 15.64 -21.27 23.53
C VAL A 109 17.05 -20.88 23.99
N TYR A 110 17.16 -19.88 24.86
CA TYR A 110 18.44 -19.47 25.43
C TYR A 110 19.08 -20.58 26.26
N GLN A 111 18.31 -21.29 27.08
CA GLN A 111 18.82 -22.41 27.87
C GLN A 111 19.26 -23.59 26.99
N TRP A 112 18.59 -23.85 25.86
CA TRP A 112 19.03 -24.83 24.88
C TRP A 112 20.34 -24.45 24.18
N MET A 113 20.58 -23.17 23.95
CA MET A 113 21.75 -22.68 23.19
C MET A 113 22.90 -22.14 24.05
N GLY A 114 22.70 -21.98 25.36
CA GLY A 114 23.64 -21.34 26.29
C GLY A 114 24.98 -22.07 26.47
N GLY A 115 25.08 -23.34 26.07
CA GLY A 115 26.34 -24.09 26.07
C GLY A 115 27.31 -23.75 24.93
N LEU A 116 26.87 -22.98 23.93
CA LEU A 116 27.67 -22.65 22.75
C LEU A 116 28.41 -21.31 22.93
N ARG A 117 29.65 -21.23 22.43
CA ARG A 117 30.37 -19.95 22.30
C ARG A 117 29.64 -19.07 21.27
N GLY A 118 29.05 -17.97 21.73
CA GLY A 118 28.12 -17.15 20.92
C GLY A 118 26.65 -17.53 21.07
N GLY A 119 26.29 -18.38 22.04
CA GLY A 119 24.93 -18.90 22.25
C GLY A 119 23.84 -17.84 22.38
N LEU A 120 24.16 -16.65 22.92
CA LEU A 120 23.22 -15.53 22.98
C LEU A 120 22.79 -15.07 21.58
N ALA A 121 23.72 -14.93 20.63
CA ALA A 121 23.41 -14.48 19.27
C ALA A 121 22.58 -15.53 18.52
N VAL A 122 22.92 -16.82 18.67
CA VAL A 122 22.17 -17.91 18.03
C VAL A 122 20.77 -18.04 18.65
N ALA A 123 20.65 -17.91 19.97
CA ALA A 123 19.36 -17.92 20.66
C ALA A 123 18.45 -16.80 20.17
N THR A 124 18.97 -15.57 20.00
CA THR A 124 18.18 -14.44 19.50
C THR A 124 17.68 -14.67 18.07
N ILE A 125 18.52 -15.19 17.17
CA ILE A 125 18.10 -15.48 15.78
C ILE A 125 17.02 -16.56 15.76
N VAL A 126 17.19 -17.63 16.52
CA VAL A 126 16.24 -18.74 16.55
C VAL A 126 14.93 -18.34 17.22
N ALA A 127 14.99 -17.66 18.37
CA ALA A 127 13.80 -17.18 19.06
C ALA A 127 13.02 -16.18 18.19
N SER A 128 13.69 -15.19 17.57
CA SER A 128 13.03 -14.24 16.66
C SER A 128 12.41 -14.92 15.44
N THR A 129 13.06 -15.96 14.89
CA THR A 129 12.51 -16.74 13.77
C THR A 129 11.24 -17.50 14.17
N ILE A 130 11.23 -18.15 15.34
CA ILE A 130 10.06 -18.88 15.83
C ILE A 130 8.91 -17.91 16.13
N LEU A 131 9.19 -16.79 16.80
CA LEU A 131 8.21 -15.75 17.09
C LEU A 131 7.64 -15.16 15.79
N ALA A 132 8.49 -14.87 14.80
CA ALA A 132 8.07 -14.39 13.49
C ALA A 132 7.21 -15.43 12.74
N ALA A 133 7.54 -16.72 12.83
CA ALA A 133 6.76 -17.79 12.21
C ALA A 133 5.37 -17.95 12.84
N MET A 134 5.25 -17.77 14.16
CA MET A 134 3.96 -17.82 14.84
C MET A 134 3.12 -16.58 14.51
N VAL A 135 3.70 -15.38 14.56
CA VAL A 135 2.99 -14.11 14.38
C VAL A 135 2.71 -13.80 12.90
N GLY A 136 3.51 -14.29 11.97
CA GLY A 136 3.31 -14.14 10.53
C GLY A 136 3.57 -12.73 9.96
N VAL A 137 3.87 -11.73 10.81
CA VAL A 137 4.02 -10.31 10.41
C VAL A 137 5.48 -9.89 10.48
N VAL A 138 6.29 -10.26 9.48
CA VAL A 138 7.63 -9.66 9.26
C VAL A 138 7.90 -9.36 7.75
N GLY A 139 6.89 -9.36 6.88
CA GLY A 139 7.18 -9.21 5.44
C GLY A 139 6.05 -8.76 4.51
N ALA A 140 5.13 -7.90 4.97
CA ALA A 140 4.15 -7.23 4.10
C ALA A 140 4.40 -5.72 4.07
#